data_AF-A0AAD3U0A6-F1
#
_entry.id   AF-A0AAD3U0A6-F1
#
_cell.length_a   1.000
_cell.length_b   1.000
_cell.length_c   1.000
_cell.angle_alpha   90.00
_cell.angle_beta   90.00
_cell.angle_gamma   90.00
#
_symmetry.space_group_name_H-M   'P 1'
#
loop_
_entity.id
_entity.type
_entity.pdbx_description
1 polymer ?
#
loop_
_entity_poly.entity_id
_entity_poly.type
_entity_poly.pdbx_seq_one_letter_code
_entity_poly.pdbx_strand_id
1 'polypeptide(L)'
;MRPQIARSVRTLGRRANSSTAADKAKQVAQEVAENPQVKKAVDSANNALNQAQATVQRVAGPIGEKVGNMLGSYRQPLTYNWNVFKSLWRQVYQAEKLAPPTSLSQWASAYSQIFSAAASPAFWQKAVSNGQAAKIAVAGVEAYGIYKIGEIIGRRNLVGYKTSAPAHH
;
A
#
# COMPACT_ATOMS: atom_id res chain seq x y z
N MET A 1 11.13 -55.65 -19.73
CA MET A 1 10.86 -54.79 -18.56
C MET A 1 9.74 -53.83 -18.90
N ARG A 2 8.61 -53.87 -18.20
CA ARG A 2 7.43 -52.99 -18.42
C ARG A 2 7.05 -52.34 -17.07
N PRO A 3 6.93 -51.01 -16.98
CA PRO A 3 6.35 -50.39 -15.79
C PRO A 3 4.82 -50.35 -15.88
N GLN A 4 4.16 -50.79 -14.81
CA GLN A 4 2.72 -50.75 -14.60
C GLN A 4 2.28 -49.36 -14.11
N ILE A 5 1.17 -48.86 -14.66
CA ILE A 5 0.50 -47.63 -14.25
C ILE A 5 -0.34 -47.94 -13.01
N ALA A 6 -0.10 -47.24 -11.90
CA ALA A 6 -0.96 -47.27 -10.71
C ALA A 6 -1.48 -45.87 -10.39
N ARG A 7 -2.77 -45.66 -10.66
CA ARG A 7 -3.56 -44.51 -10.23
C ARG A 7 -4.05 -44.77 -8.81
N SER A 8 -3.75 -43.89 -7.87
CA SER A 8 -4.35 -43.89 -6.53
C SER A 8 -4.86 -42.49 -6.20
N VAL A 9 -6.15 -42.28 -6.47
CA VAL A 9 -6.93 -41.20 -5.87
C VAL A 9 -7.24 -41.61 -4.43
N ARG A 10 -6.81 -40.82 -3.45
CA ARG A 10 -7.39 -40.86 -2.11
C ARG A 10 -7.55 -39.45 -1.54
N THR A 11 -8.80 -39.03 -1.55
CA THR A 11 -9.39 -37.87 -0.90
C THR A 11 -9.06 -37.88 0.60
N LEU A 12 -8.37 -36.86 1.11
CA LEU A 12 -8.32 -36.56 2.54
C LEU A 12 -8.88 -35.16 2.76
N GLY A 13 -10.21 -35.10 2.88
CA GLY A 13 -10.90 -33.93 3.40
C GLY A 13 -10.50 -33.74 4.86
N ARG A 14 -9.68 -32.73 5.15
CA ARG A 14 -9.56 -32.17 6.50
C ARG A 14 -10.88 -31.48 6.85
N ARG A 15 -11.79 -32.20 7.49
CA ARG A 15 -12.84 -31.58 8.31
C ARG A 15 -12.20 -31.14 9.61
N ALA A 16 -11.91 -29.84 9.73
CA ALA A 16 -11.54 -29.23 11.00
C ALA A 16 -12.79 -29.20 11.91
N ASN A 17 -12.79 -30.03 12.94
CA ASN A 17 -13.83 -30.02 13.97
C ASN A 17 -13.65 -28.78 14.86
N SER A 18 -14.46 -27.75 14.65
CA SER A 18 -14.34 -26.43 15.28
C SER A 18 -14.95 -26.33 16.69
N SER A 19 -15.59 -27.38 17.20
CA SER A 19 -16.18 -27.39 18.55
C SER A 19 -15.11 -27.56 19.64
N THR A 20 -14.22 -28.54 19.50
CA THR A 20 -13.27 -28.88 20.58
C THR A 20 -12.17 -27.83 20.81
N ALA A 21 -11.81 -27.05 19.79
CA ALA A 21 -10.83 -25.95 19.93
C ALA A 21 -11.47 -24.68 20.51
N ALA A 22 -12.73 -24.40 20.17
CA ALA A 22 -13.49 -23.29 20.72
C ALA A 22 -13.84 -23.52 22.20
N ASP A 23 -14.15 -24.76 22.59
CA ASP A 23 -14.45 -25.11 23.98
C ASP A 23 -13.21 -25.05 24.88
N LYS A 24 -12.03 -25.45 24.38
CA LYS A 24 -10.75 -25.28 25.09
C LYS A 24 -10.33 -23.81 25.18
N ALA A 25 -10.57 -23.00 24.16
CA ALA A 25 -10.30 -21.56 24.19
C ALA A 25 -11.21 -20.84 25.20
N LYS A 26 -12.48 -21.27 25.33
CA LYS A 26 -13.41 -20.73 26.33
C LYS A 26 -13.02 -21.09 27.76
N GLN A 27 -12.57 -22.32 28.00
CA GLN A 27 -12.10 -22.76 29.32
C GLN A 27 -10.83 -22.02 29.75
N VAL A 28 -9.85 -21.87 28.85
CA VAL A 28 -8.62 -21.10 29.14
C VAL A 28 -8.94 -19.60 29.35
N ALA A 29 -9.90 -19.03 28.60
CA ALA A 29 -10.34 -17.66 28.81
C ALA A 29 -11.05 -17.46 30.16
N GLN A 30 -11.81 -18.46 30.64
CA GLN A 30 -12.45 -18.44 31.96
C GLN A 30 -11.45 -18.57 33.11
N GLU A 31 -10.44 -19.44 32.99
CA GLU A 31 -9.40 -19.62 34.00
C GLU A 31 -8.45 -18.41 34.10
N VAL A 32 -8.15 -17.78 32.96
CA VAL A 32 -7.36 -16.54 32.90
C VAL A 32 -8.16 -15.34 33.44
N ALA A 33 -9.49 -15.35 33.33
CA ALA A 33 -10.37 -14.33 33.89
C ALA A 33 -10.50 -14.38 35.43
N GLU A 34 -10.20 -15.51 36.07
CA GLU A 34 -10.21 -15.64 37.54
C GLU A 34 -8.91 -15.15 38.21
N ASN A 35 -7.84 -14.96 37.43
CA ASN A 35 -6.57 -14.48 37.96
C ASN A 35 -6.64 -12.98 38.36
N PRO A 36 -6.36 -12.61 39.62
CA PRO A 36 -6.50 -11.23 40.11
C PRO A 36 -5.70 -10.18 39.33
N GLN A 37 -4.59 -10.60 38.70
CA GLN A 37 -3.74 -9.73 37.89
C GLN A 37 -4.36 -9.40 36.52
N VAL A 38 -5.13 -10.33 35.95
CA VAL A 38 -5.81 -10.12 34.67
C VAL A 38 -7.05 -9.25 34.86
N LYS A 39 -7.78 -9.40 35.98
CA LYS A 39 -8.84 -8.45 36.34
C LYS A 39 -8.30 -7.03 36.47
N LYS A 40 -7.17 -6.84 37.17
CA LYS A 40 -6.51 -5.53 37.26
C LYS A 40 -5.99 -5.02 35.90
N ALA A 41 -5.49 -5.89 35.03
CA ALA A 41 -5.05 -5.51 33.69
C ALA A 41 -6.25 -5.10 32.80
N VAL A 42 -7.34 -5.85 32.84
CA VAL A 42 -8.60 -5.54 32.14
C VAL A 42 -9.25 -4.28 32.72
N ASP A 43 -9.23 -4.07 34.04
CA ASP A 43 -9.73 -2.85 34.68
C ASP A 43 -8.84 -1.64 34.34
N SER A 44 -7.52 -1.82 34.29
CA SER A 44 -6.58 -0.77 33.85
C SER A 44 -6.73 -0.46 32.35
N ALA A 45 -7.00 -1.47 31.53
CA ALA A 45 -7.30 -1.30 30.11
C ALA A 45 -8.66 -0.62 29.91
N ASN A 46 -9.68 -0.99 30.68
CA ASN A 46 -10.99 -0.34 30.68
C ASN A 46 -10.87 1.12 31.15
N ASN A 47 -10.05 1.41 32.16
CA ASN A 47 -9.81 2.77 32.63
C ASN A 47 -9.02 3.61 31.61
N ALA A 48 -8.00 3.03 30.95
CA ALA A 48 -7.25 3.69 29.88
C ALA A 48 -8.11 3.89 28.62
N LEU A 49 -8.98 2.94 28.30
CA LEU A 49 -9.95 3.04 27.22
C LEU A 49 -11.00 4.12 27.52
N ASN A 50 -11.51 4.19 28.75
CA ASN A 50 -12.44 5.23 29.19
C ASN A 50 -11.78 6.63 29.14
N GLN A 51 -10.49 6.74 29.48
CA GLN A 51 -9.72 7.97 29.34
C GLN A 51 -9.43 8.33 27.88
N ALA A 52 -9.10 7.33 27.04
CA ALA A 52 -8.92 7.52 25.61
C ALA A 52 -10.23 7.91 24.93
N GLN A 53 -11.35 7.31 25.32
CA GLN A 53 -12.68 7.61 24.83
C GLN A 53 -13.11 9.01 25.26
N ALA A 54 -12.82 9.42 26.50
CA ALA A 54 -13.05 10.79 26.96
C ALA A 54 -12.13 11.82 26.29
N THR A 55 -10.93 11.43 25.86
CA THR A 55 -9.99 12.31 25.11
C THR A 55 -10.41 12.41 23.65
N VAL A 56 -10.83 11.30 23.04
CA VAL A 56 -11.41 11.26 21.70
C VAL A 56 -12.73 12.05 21.66
N GLN A 57 -13.60 11.94 22.67
CA GLN A 57 -14.83 12.75 22.77
C GLN A 57 -14.55 14.25 22.97
N ARG A 58 -13.44 14.62 23.63
CA ARG A 58 -13.04 16.02 23.80
C ARG A 58 -12.36 16.62 22.56
N VAL A 59 -11.56 15.83 21.84
CA VAL A 59 -10.86 16.26 20.61
C VAL A 59 -11.77 16.18 19.39
N ALA A 60 -12.66 15.18 19.35
CA ALA A 60 -13.69 14.99 18.34
C ALA A 60 -15.07 15.29 18.94
N GLY A 61 -15.25 16.51 19.48
CA GLY A 61 -16.51 16.99 20.05
C GLY A 61 -17.71 16.89 19.09
N PRO A 62 -18.87 17.51 19.40
CA PRO A 62 -20.15 17.33 18.69
C PRO A 62 -20.12 17.62 17.18
N ILE A 63 -19.06 18.27 16.68
CA ILE A 63 -18.78 18.49 15.25
C ILE A 63 -18.33 17.19 14.57
N GLY A 64 -17.51 16.37 15.24
CA GLY A 64 -17.06 15.06 14.74
C GLY A 64 -18.21 14.06 14.62
N GLU A 65 -19.15 14.05 15.57
CA GLU A 65 -20.34 13.19 15.54
C GLU A 65 -21.38 13.65 14.52
N LYS A 66 -21.60 14.95 14.33
CA LYS A 66 -22.51 15.48 13.31
C LYS A 66 -21.98 15.28 11.88
N VAL A 67 -20.69 15.50 11.65
CA VAL A 67 -20.00 15.15 10.39
C VAL A 67 -19.93 13.62 10.22
N GLY A 68 -19.78 12.87 11.32
CA GLY A 68 -19.81 11.41 11.38
C GLY A 68 -21.14 10.82 10.92
N ASN A 69 -22.26 11.31 11.45
CA ASN A 69 -23.61 10.87 11.10
C ASN A 69 -24.05 11.35 9.70
N MET A 70 -23.69 12.57 9.29
CA MET A 70 -24.07 13.12 7.98
C MET A 70 -23.27 12.50 6.83
N LEU A 71 -21.99 12.16 7.05
CA LEU A 71 -21.21 11.35 6.10
C LEU A 71 -21.36 9.85 6.35
N GLY A 72 -22.05 9.39 7.40
CA GLY A 72 -22.18 7.96 7.73
C GLY A 72 -22.86 7.15 6.62
N SER A 73 -23.91 7.72 6.03
CA SER A 73 -24.64 7.13 4.89
C SER A 73 -23.92 7.28 3.55
N TYR A 74 -23.16 8.38 3.34
CA TYR A 74 -22.39 8.62 2.10
C TYR A 74 -20.97 8.04 2.10
N ARG A 75 -20.44 7.63 3.25
CA ARG A 75 -19.14 6.97 3.37
C ARG A 75 -19.15 5.58 2.77
N GLN A 76 -20.27 4.88 2.82
CA GLN A 76 -20.38 3.53 2.26
C GLN A 76 -20.13 3.49 0.73
N PRO A 77 -20.79 4.32 -0.10
CA PRO A 77 -20.50 4.35 -1.54
C PRO A 77 -19.11 4.91 -1.86
N LEU A 78 -18.63 5.93 -1.13
CA LEU A 78 -17.31 6.50 -1.37
C LEU A 78 -16.17 5.52 -1.02
N THR A 79 -16.28 4.83 0.11
CA THR A 79 -15.27 3.83 0.51
C THR A 79 -15.31 2.62 -0.42
N TYR A 80 -16.49 2.18 -0.87
CA TYR A 80 -16.61 1.13 -1.87
C TYR A 80 -15.91 1.53 -3.19
N ASN A 81 -16.23 2.69 -3.76
CA ASN A 81 -15.63 3.18 -5.00
C ASN A 81 -14.11 3.37 -4.86
N TRP A 82 -13.66 3.87 -3.71
CA TRP A 82 -12.23 3.99 -3.42
C TRP A 82 -11.53 2.63 -3.35
N ASN A 83 -12.17 1.62 -2.75
CA ASN A 83 -11.60 0.27 -2.69
C ASN A 83 -11.49 -0.37 -4.07
N VAL A 84 -12.50 -0.19 -4.93
CA VAL A 84 -12.45 -0.64 -6.33
C VAL A 84 -11.36 0.11 -7.11
N PHE A 85 -11.29 1.43 -6.97
CA PHE A 85 -10.24 2.24 -7.59
C PHE A 85 -8.84 1.77 -7.14
N LYS A 86 -8.65 1.52 -5.84
CA LYS A 86 -7.39 1.04 -5.26
C LYS A 86 -7.01 -0.35 -5.80
N SER A 87 -7.97 -1.27 -5.95
CA SER A 87 -7.69 -2.60 -6.49
C SER A 87 -7.29 -2.52 -7.97
N LEU A 88 -7.98 -1.69 -8.77
CA LEU A 88 -7.63 -1.42 -10.16
C LEU A 88 -6.23 -0.80 -10.28
N TRP A 89 -5.92 0.21 -9.45
CA TRP A 89 -4.59 0.83 -9.41
C TRP A 89 -3.49 -0.18 -9.10
N ARG A 90 -3.72 -1.10 -8.16
CA ARG A 90 -2.76 -2.15 -7.83
C ARG A 90 -2.54 -3.11 -8.99
N GLN A 91 -3.60 -3.47 -9.72
CA GLN A 91 -3.49 -4.34 -10.89
C GLN A 91 -2.67 -3.67 -12.00
N VAL A 92 -2.99 -2.42 -12.33
CA VAL A 92 -2.24 -1.65 -13.33
C VAL A 92 -0.77 -1.50 -12.92
N TYR A 93 -0.50 -1.19 -11.65
CA TYR A 93 0.86 -1.06 -11.14
C TYR A 93 1.71 -2.33 -11.36
N GLN A 94 1.10 -3.50 -11.16
CA GLN A 94 1.77 -4.79 -11.36
C GLN A 94 1.88 -5.15 -12.85
N ALA A 95 0.81 -4.96 -13.62
CA ALA A 95 0.77 -5.25 -15.05
C ALA A 95 1.77 -4.39 -15.85
N GLU A 96 1.83 -3.10 -15.54
CA GLU A 96 2.72 -2.12 -16.19
C GLU A 96 4.14 -2.13 -15.62
N LYS A 97 4.45 -3.06 -14.69
CA LYS A 97 5.78 -3.19 -14.08
C LYS A 97 6.33 -1.86 -13.54
N LEU A 98 5.46 -1.05 -12.92
CA LEU A 98 5.85 0.21 -12.29
C LEU A 98 6.67 0.02 -11.00
N ALA A 99 6.81 -1.23 -10.55
CA ALA A 99 7.71 -1.59 -9.47
C ALA A 99 9.18 -1.42 -9.90
N PRO A 100 10.02 -0.80 -9.04
CA PRO A 100 11.44 -0.70 -9.35
C PRO A 100 12.04 -2.11 -9.49
N PRO A 101 12.94 -2.33 -10.47
CA PRO A 101 13.59 -3.62 -10.62
C PRO A 101 14.42 -3.94 -9.37
N THR A 102 14.28 -5.19 -8.90
CA THR A 102 14.88 -5.66 -7.65
C THR A 102 16.36 -6.06 -7.80
N SER A 103 16.84 -6.25 -9.04
CA SER A 103 18.22 -6.63 -9.34
C SER A 103 19.06 -5.44 -9.78
N LEU A 104 20.24 -5.29 -9.17
CA LEU A 104 21.20 -4.24 -9.53
C LEU A 104 21.75 -4.39 -10.96
N SER A 105 21.84 -5.63 -11.46
CA SER A 105 22.24 -5.89 -12.84
C SER A 105 21.28 -5.28 -13.85
N GLN A 106 19.97 -5.30 -13.57
CA GLN A 106 18.96 -4.71 -14.45
C GLN A 106 19.13 -3.18 -14.55
N TRP A 107 19.47 -2.52 -13.45
CA TRP A 107 19.81 -1.10 -13.44
C TRP A 107 21.05 -0.82 -14.28
N ALA A 108 22.14 -1.55 -14.04
CA ALA A 108 23.39 -1.36 -14.78
C ALA A 108 23.21 -1.58 -16.29
N SER A 109 22.47 -2.62 -16.68
CA SER A 109 22.16 -2.91 -18.08
C SER A 109 21.27 -1.83 -18.72
N ALA A 110 20.27 -1.32 -18.01
CA ALA A 110 19.43 -0.25 -18.53
C ALA A 110 20.25 1.03 -18.79
N TYR A 111 21.10 1.43 -17.84
CA TYR A 111 21.96 2.61 -18.00
C TYR A 111 22.95 2.45 -19.15
N SER A 112 23.62 1.29 -19.27
CA SER A 112 24.58 1.05 -20.35
C SER A 112 23.90 1.01 -21.73
N GLN A 113 22.69 0.46 -21.83
CA GLN A 113 21.91 0.45 -23.06
C GLN A 113 21.46 1.87 -23.46
N ILE A 114 20.98 2.68 -22.51
CA ILE A 114 20.56 4.06 -22.78
C ILE A 114 21.77 4.89 -23.23
N PHE A 115 22.89 4.77 -22.52
CA PHE A 115 24.08 5.56 -22.85
C PHE A 115 24.68 5.17 -24.21
N SER A 116 24.79 3.88 -24.49
CA SER A 116 25.29 3.41 -25.79
C SER A 116 24.36 3.80 -26.95
N ALA A 117 23.04 3.78 -26.76
CA ALA A 117 22.08 4.24 -27.75
C ALA A 117 22.18 5.76 -27.97
N ALA A 118 22.26 6.55 -26.89
CA ALA A 118 22.37 8.00 -26.95
C ALA A 118 23.68 8.47 -27.60
N ALA A 119 24.78 7.77 -27.37
CA ALA A 119 26.08 8.07 -27.97
C ALA A 119 26.18 7.66 -29.45
N SER A 120 25.24 6.87 -29.97
CA SER A 120 25.25 6.39 -31.36
C SER A 120 24.55 7.37 -32.31
N PRO A 121 25.24 7.91 -33.34
CA PRO A 121 24.59 8.75 -34.35
C PRO A 121 23.51 8.00 -35.13
N ALA A 122 23.70 6.69 -35.36
CA ALA A 122 22.76 5.85 -36.09
C ALA A 122 21.43 5.68 -35.35
N PHE A 123 21.43 5.74 -34.01
CA PHE A 123 20.21 5.70 -33.21
C PHE A 123 19.34 6.94 -33.50
N TRP A 124 19.94 8.13 -33.47
CA TRP A 124 19.23 9.37 -33.74
C TRP A 124 18.72 9.47 -35.18
N GLN A 125 19.53 9.03 -36.14
CA GLN A 125 19.10 8.99 -37.54
C GLN A 125 17.88 8.08 -37.74
N LYS A 126 17.87 6.89 -37.11
CA LYS A 126 16.71 5.98 -37.11
C LYS A 126 15.51 6.57 -36.36
N ALA A 127 15.75 7.27 -35.26
CA ALA A 127 14.69 7.88 -34.47
C ALA A 127 13.94 8.95 -35.26
N VAL A 128 14.66 9.73 -36.07
CA VAL A 128 14.07 10.73 -36.96
C VAL A 128 13.38 10.06 -38.15
N SER A 129 14.05 9.12 -38.83
CA SER A 129 13.48 8.47 -40.04
C SER A 129 12.21 7.68 -39.74
N ASN A 130 12.11 7.10 -38.55
CA ASN A 130 10.97 6.25 -38.16
C ASN A 130 9.89 7.03 -37.40
N GLY A 131 10.00 8.35 -37.29
CA GLY A 131 9.06 9.18 -36.53
C GLY A 131 9.05 8.91 -35.02
N GLN A 132 10.10 8.29 -34.48
CA GLN A 132 10.20 7.97 -33.04
C GLN A 132 10.71 9.15 -32.20
N ALA A 133 11.25 10.19 -32.82
CA ALA A 133 11.74 11.38 -32.13
C ALA A 133 10.68 12.00 -31.19
N ALA A 134 9.41 12.05 -31.61
CA ALA A 134 8.33 12.55 -30.77
C ALA A 134 8.10 11.68 -29.52
N LYS A 135 8.19 10.35 -29.66
CA LYS A 135 8.06 9.42 -28.52
C LYS A 135 9.19 9.59 -27.52
N ILE A 136 10.42 9.76 -28.02
CA ILE A 136 11.60 10.02 -27.17
C ILE A 136 11.43 11.35 -26.42
N ALA A 137 10.94 12.39 -27.10
CA ALA A 137 10.68 13.68 -26.48
C ALA A 137 9.61 13.59 -25.38
N VAL A 138 8.49 12.92 -25.64
CA VAL A 138 7.43 12.69 -24.64
C VAL A 138 7.97 11.90 -23.45
N ALA A 139 8.71 10.82 -23.70
CA ALA A 139 9.35 10.03 -22.64
C ALA A 139 10.34 10.87 -21.80
N GLY A 140 11.06 11.81 -22.42
CA GLY A 140 11.93 12.76 -21.72
C GLY A 140 11.15 13.70 -20.79
N VAL A 141 10.00 14.22 -21.25
CA VAL A 141 9.10 15.05 -20.43
C VAL A 141 8.50 14.24 -19.28
N GLU A 142 8.09 13.00 -19.52
CA GLU A 142 7.59 12.09 -18.49
C GLU A 142 8.65 11.80 -17.42
N ALA A 143 9.89 11.51 -17.84
CA ALA A 143 11.02 11.30 -16.94
C ALA A 143 11.31 12.55 -16.08
N TYR A 144 11.24 13.75 -16.68
CA TYR A 144 11.37 15.01 -15.96
C TYR A 144 10.24 15.21 -14.93
N GLY A 145 9.01 14.84 -15.29
CA GLY A 145 7.87 14.87 -14.38
C GLY A 145 8.09 13.97 -13.15
N ILE A 146 8.53 12.73 -13.35
CA ILE A 146 8.83 11.79 -12.26
C ILE A 146 9.95 12.34 -11.36
N TYR A 147 10.99 12.93 -11.95
CA TYR A 147 12.05 13.59 -11.19
C TYR A 147 11.52 14.69 -10.26
N LYS A 148 10.61 15.55 -10.75
CA LYS A 148 9.98 16.61 -9.94
C LYS A 148 9.06 16.07 -8.85
N ILE A 149 8.36 14.96 -9.08
CA ILE A 149 7.63 14.25 -8.02
C ILE A 149 8.60 13.78 -6.93
N GLY A 150 9.77 13.24 -7.32
CA GLY A 150 10.84 12.90 -6.39
C GLY A 150 11.32 14.09 -5.55
N GLU A 151 11.53 15.25 -6.18
CA GLU A 151 11.87 16.49 -5.47
C GLU A 151 10.77 16.90 -4.47
N ILE A 152 9.49 16.83 -4.85
CA ILE A 152 8.34 17.13 -3.98
C ILE A 152 8.35 16.24 -2.74
N ILE A 153 8.57 14.93 -2.93
CA ILE A 153 8.67 13.96 -1.83
C ILE A 153 9.89 14.26 -0.95
N GLY A 154 11.05 14.52 -1.55
CA GLY A 154 12.30 14.82 -0.86
C GLY A 154 12.21 16.11 -0.02
N ARG A 155 11.60 17.17 -0.56
CA ARG A 155 11.39 18.44 0.15
C ARG A 155 10.13 18.46 1.03
N ARG A 156 9.27 17.43 0.94
CA ARG A 156 8.01 17.28 1.67
C ARG A 156 7.10 18.52 1.57
N ASN A 157 7.15 19.20 0.43
CA ASN A 157 6.40 20.42 0.16
C ASN A 157 5.92 20.41 -1.29
N LEU A 158 4.68 20.87 -1.53
CA LEU A 158 4.10 20.90 -2.86
C LEU A 158 4.57 22.13 -3.66
N VAL A 159 4.79 23.28 -3.00
CA VAL A 159 5.13 24.56 -3.67
C VAL A 159 6.32 25.23 -2.99
N GLY A 160 7.39 25.49 -3.75
CA GLY A 160 8.58 26.21 -3.28
C GLY A 160 9.37 25.56 -2.13
N TYR A 161 10.44 26.25 -1.72
CA TYR A 161 11.16 25.93 -0.49
C TYR A 161 10.57 26.73 0.67
N LYS A 162 10.56 26.16 1.88
CA LYS A 162 10.21 26.93 3.07
C LYS A 162 11.35 27.89 3.34
N THR A 163 11.13 29.18 3.13
CA THR A 163 12.06 30.23 3.55
C THR A 163 11.78 30.53 5.02
N SER A 164 12.77 30.29 5.90
CA SER A 164 12.68 30.69 7.32
C SER A 164 12.95 32.19 7.55
N ALA A 165 13.08 32.98 6.49
CA ALA A 165 13.26 34.42 6.59
C ALA A 165 11.93 35.08 7.02
N PRO A 166 11.94 36.03 7.97
CA PRO A 166 10.74 36.78 8.29
C PRO A 166 10.31 37.52 7.03
N ALA A 167 9.05 37.31 6.63
CA ALA A 167 8.43 38.10 5.58
C ALA A 167 8.35 39.55 6.08
N HIS A 168 9.29 40.38 5.65
CA HIS A 168 9.20 41.83 5.81
C HIS A 168 8.07 42.32 4.90
N HIS A 169 6.91 42.59 5.51
CA HIS A 169 5.92 43.53 5.01
C HIS A 169 6.26 44.93 5.53
#